data_AF-A0A7V9R298-F1
#
_entry.id   AF-A0A7V9R298-F1
#
_cell.length_a   1.000
_cell.length_b   1.000
_cell.length_c   1.000
_cell.angle_alpha   90.00
_cell.angle_beta   90.00
_cell.angle_gamma   90.00
#
_symmetry.space_group_name_H-M   'P 1'
#
loop_
_entity.id
_entity.type
_entity.pdbx_description
1 polymer ?
#
loop_
_entity_poly.entity_id
_entity_poly.type
_entity_poly.pdbx_seq_one_letter_code
_entity_poly.pdbx_strand_id
1 'polypeptide(L)'
;MAAVEDEVDQLVVAPEDEVDPLIVAPEDEVDQLVAAWRRERPDLDVEPMHVLSRVTRLARHLDLARKSAFTEHGLESWEFDVLTALRRSGDPYTLSPGRLLRETMVTSGTMTNRVDRLAAKGFVERLPDPADRRGVFVRLTRTGRTRVDAALEALLAQERTLLAGLTADQRYELSTLLRTVVAPFDRYNR
;
A
#
# COMPACT_ATOMS: atom_id res chain seq x y z
N MET A 1 45.23 -66.75 -5.94
CA MET A 1 44.42 -65.77 -6.71
C MET A 1 43.32 -65.32 -5.77
N ALA A 2 43.60 -64.34 -4.92
CA ALA A 2 43.54 -62.89 -5.17
C ALA A 2 42.07 -62.42 -5.16
N ALA A 3 41.64 -61.38 -4.46
CA ALA A 3 42.23 -60.53 -3.42
C ALA A 3 41.05 -59.81 -2.73
N VAL A 4 41.25 -59.41 -1.48
CA VAL A 4 40.41 -58.49 -0.69
C VAL A 4 40.98 -57.08 -0.90
N GLU A 5 40.12 -56.06 -1.08
CA GLU A 5 40.34 -54.61 -0.86
C GLU A 5 39.02 -53.93 -1.30
N ASP A 6 38.15 -53.38 -0.45
CA ASP A 6 38.27 -52.26 0.48
C ASP A 6 38.56 -50.93 -0.24
N GLU A 7 37.51 -50.16 -0.55
CA GLU A 7 37.62 -48.71 -0.86
C GLU A 7 36.29 -47.98 -0.58
N VAL A 8 36.10 -47.70 0.71
CA VAL A 8 35.88 -46.36 1.31
C VAL A 8 35.33 -45.24 0.41
N ASP A 9 34.14 -44.77 0.79
CA ASP A 9 33.71 -43.35 0.87
C ASP A 9 33.89 -42.43 -0.36
N GLN A 10 32.79 -42.24 -1.10
CA GLN A 10 32.55 -40.97 -1.79
C GLN A 10 31.21 -40.40 -1.32
N LEU A 11 31.26 -39.74 -0.16
CA LEU A 11 30.32 -38.70 0.22
C LEU A 11 30.41 -37.56 -0.82
N VAL A 12 29.62 -37.64 -1.88
CA VAL A 12 29.41 -36.52 -2.79
C VAL A 12 28.59 -35.47 -2.05
N VAL A 13 29.28 -34.43 -1.58
CA VAL A 13 28.68 -33.20 -1.08
C VAL A 13 27.74 -32.66 -2.16
N ALA A 14 26.44 -32.60 -1.85
CA ALA A 14 25.45 -32.01 -2.74
C ALA A 14 25.77 -30.53 -2.98
N PRO A 15 25.65 -30.00 -4.21
CA PRO A 15 25.86 -28.58 -4.46
C PRO A 15 24.75 -27.77 -3.75
N GLU A 16 25.15 -26.81 -2.93
CA GLU A 16 24.30 -25.92 -2.11
C GLU A 16 23.51 -24.84 -2.89
N ASP A 17 23.27 -24.99 -4.19
CA ASP A 17 22.64 -23.93 -5.01
C ASP A 17 21.49 -24.45 -5.88
N GLU A 18 20.46 -25.05 -5.28
CA GLU A 18 19.17 -25.20 -5.97
C GLU A 18 18.21 -24.09 -5.51
N VAL A 19 18.27 -23.01 -6.29
CA VAL A 19 17.35 -21.88 -6.31
C VAL A 19 15.92 -22.36 -6.08
N ASP A 20 15.28 -21.93 -4.99
CA ASP A 20 13.84 -22.08 -4.80
C ASP A 20 13.18 -21.48 -6.05
N PRO A 21 12.52 -22.28 -6.91
CA PRO A 21 11.89 -21.75 -8.10
C PRO A 21 10.75 -20.87 -7.60
N LEU A 22 11.05 -19.58 -7.49
CA LEU A 22 10.07 -18.50 -7.54
C LEU A 22 8.99 -19.00 -8.47
N ILE A 23 7.80 -19.28 -7.94
CA ILE A 23 6.66 -19.70 -8.74
C ILE A 23 6.54 -18.66 -9.85
N VAL A 24 7.04 -18.98 -11.04
CA VAL A 24 6.97 -18.09 -12.19
C VAL A 24 5.51 -18.12 -12.55
N ALA A 25 4.79 -17.09 -12.11
CA ALA A 25 3.42 -16.89 -12.54
C ALA A 25 3.40 -16.96 -14.08
N PRO A 26 2.37 -17.56 -14.69
CA PRO A 26 2.27 -17.61 -16.15
C PRO A 26 2.42 -16.20 -16.73
N GLU A 27 3.03 -16.12 -17.92
CA GLU A 27 3.26 -14.89 -18.68
C GLU A 27 2.01 -13.97 -18.62
N ASP A 28 2.20 -12.72 -18.21
CA ASP A 28 1.09 -11.80 -17.99
C ASP A 28 0.86 -10.83 -19.16
N GLU A 29 -0.19 -10.01 -19.05
CA GLU A 29 -0.50 -8.99 -20.06
C GLU A 29 0.62 -7.97 -20.28
N VAL A 30 1.49 -7.75 -19.29
CA VAL A 30 2.62 -6.83 -19.41
C VAL A 30 3.72 -7.46 -20.23
N ASP A 31 3.98 -8.75 -20.07
CA ASP A 31 4.96 -9.46 -20.90
C ASP A 31 4.57 -9.40 -22.38
N GLN A 32 3.28 -9.61 -22.70
CA GLN A 32 2.74 -9.46 -24.05
C GLN A 32 2.87 -8.02 -24.58
N LEU A 33 2.60 -7.03 -23.73
CA LEU A 33 2.75 -5.60 -24.07
C LEU A 33 4.21 -5.27 -24.40
N VAL A 34 5.15 -5.73 -23.58
CA VAL A 34 6.58 -5.47 -23.79
C VAL A 34 7.08 -6.19 -25.05
N ALA A 35 6.67 -7.45 -25.27
CA ALA A 35 7.01 -8.18 -26.48
C ALA A 35 6.53 -7.48 -27.75
N ALA A 36 5.31 -6.93 -27.73
CA ALA A 36 4.79 -6.12 -28.83
C ALA A 36 5.64 -4.88 -29.09
N TRP A 37 6.02 -4.12 -28.06
CA TRP A 37 6.87 -2.94 -28.24
C TRP A 37 8.29 -3.26 -28.69
N ARG A 38 8.90 -4.35 -28.20
CA ARG A 38 10.22 -4.81 -28.70
C ARG A 38 10.16 -5.13 -30.19
N ARG A 39 9.06 -5.70 -30.68
CA ARG A 39 8.86 -6.00 -32.11
C ARG A 39 8.74 -4.72 -32.94
N GLU A 40 7.93 -3.75 -32.50
CA GLU A 40 7.66 -2.53 -33.28
C GLU A 40 8.77 -1.47 -33.15
N ARG A 41 9.48 -1.42 -32.02
CA ARG A 41 10.53 -0.45 -31.70
C ARG A 41 11.75 -1.12 -31.07
N PRO A 42 12.48 -1.97 -31.82
CA PRO A 42 13.67 -2.65 -31.33
C PRO A 42 14.82 -1.70 -30.97
N ASP A 43 14.73 -0.43 -31.38
CA ASP A 43 15.68 0.64 -31.07
C ASP A 43 15.54 1.22 -29.64
N LEU A 44 14.45 0.91 -28.93
CA LEU A 44 14.17 1.45 -27.60
C LEU A 44 14.41 0.43 -26.49
N ASP A 45 14.94 0.91 -25.36
CA ASP A 45 14.91 0.16 -24.11
C ASP A 45 13.52 0.23 -23.48
N VAL A 46 12.81 -0.90 -23.50
CA VAL A 46 11.46 -1.05 -22.97
C VAL A 46 11.42 -1.74 -21.60
N GLU A 47 12.58 -2.03 -21.00
CA GLU A 47 12.66 -2.64 -19.66
C GLU A 47 11.83 -1.91 -18.59
N PRO A 48 11.78 -0.56 -18.53
CA PRO A 48 10.97 0.14 -17.54
C PRO A 48 9.47 -0.23 -17.56
N MET A 49 8.97 -0.69 -18.72
CA MET A 49 7.57 -1.06 -18.88
C MET A 49 7.21 -2.32 -18.08
N HIS A 50 8.15 -3.24 -17.84
CA HIS A 50 7.88 -4.43 -17.02
C HIS A 50 7.46 -4.07 -15.60
N VAL A 51 8.06 -3.02 -15.03
CA VAL A 51 7.75 -2.58 -13.66
C VAL A 51 6.59 -1.60 -13.66
N LEU A 52 6.69 -0.49 -14.40
CA LEU A 52 5.73 0.60 -14.30
C LEU A 52 4.34 0.19 -14.79
N SER A 53 4.25 -0.65 -15.82
CA SER A 53 2.95 -1.13 -16.34
C SER A 53 2.25 -2.08 -15.37
N ARG A 54 3.01 -2.85 -14.58
CA ARG A 54 2.47 -3.71 -13.51
C ARG A 54 2.03 -2.87 -12.32
N VAL A 55 2.80 -1.85 -11.95
CA VAL A 55 2.42 -0.89 -10.90
C VAL A 55 1.10 -0.19 -11.26
N THR A 56 0.94 0.29 -12.49
CA THR A 56 -0.32 0.94 -12.93
C THR A 56 -1.51 -0.01 -12.88
N ARG A 57 -1.35 -1.26 -13.32
CA ARG A 57 -2.41 -2.26 -13.24
C ARG A 57 -2.76 -2.61 -11.80
N LEU A 58 -1.75 -2.85 -10.95
CA LEU A 58 -1.92 -3.11 -9.53
C LEU A 58 -2.62 -1.95 -8.82
N ALA A 59 -2.25 -0.69 -9.14
CA ALA A 59 -2.90 0.50 -8.59
C ALA A 59 -4.41 0.49 -8.84
N ARG A 60 -4.86 0.11 -10.04
CA ARG A 60 -6.29 -0.06 -10.34
C ARG A 60 -6.96 -1.10 -9.45
N HIS A 61 -6.32 -2.24 -9.20
CA HIS A 61 -6.85 -3.27 -8.31
C HIS A 61 -6.90 -2.80 -6.84
N LEU A 62 -5.88 -2.06 -6.39
CA LEU A 62 -5.85 -1.45 -5.05
C LEU A 62 -6.97 -0.42 -4.87
N ASP A 63 -7.23 0.41 -5.87
CA ASP A 63 -8.31 1.42 -5.81
C ASP A 63 -9.68 0.76 -5.71
N LEU A 64 -9.90 -0.35 -6.44
CA LEU A 64 -11.14 -1.13 -6.34
C LEU A 64 -11.28 -1.79 -4.97
N ALA A 65 -10.21 -2.40 -4.44
CA ALA A 65 -10.21 -3.03 -3.13
C ALA A 65 -10.53 -2.01 -2.02
N ARG A 66 -9.90 -0.84 -2.04
CA ARG A 66 -10.17 0.28 -1.13
C ARG A 66 -11.61 0.74 -1.22
N LYS A 67 -12.10 1.02 -2.43
CA LYS A 67 -13.47 1.46 -2.65
C LYS A 67 -14.47 0.44 -2.09
N SER A 68 -14.25 -0.85 -2.33
CA SER A 68 -15.11 -1.92 -1.82
C SER A 68 -15.11 -1.94 -0.29
N ALA A 69 -13.92 -1.99 0.33
CA ALA A 69 -13.77 -2.04 1.78
C ALA A 69 -14.44 -0.84 2.47
N PHE A 70 -14.29 0.37 1.93
CA PHE A 70 -14.83 1.57 2.56
C PHE A 70 -16.34 1.67 2.39
N THR A 71 -16.85 1.35 1.20
CA THR A 71 -18.28 1.42 0.90
C THR A 71 -19.08 0.43 1.75
N GLU A 72 -18.55 -0.77 1.99
CA GLU A 72 -19.16 -1.78 2.87
C GLU A 72 -19.41 -1.24 4.29
N HIS A 73 -18.56 -0.33 4.75
CA HIS A 73 -18.69 0.30 6.07
C HIS A 73 -19.32 1.69 6.05
N GLY A 74 -19.86 2.12 4.90
CA GLY A 74 -20.59 3.38 4.73
C GLY A 74 -19.67 4.61 4.67
N LEU A 75 -18.43 4.43 4.19
CA LEU A 75 -17.45 5.49 4.01
C LEU A 75 -17.14 5.70 2.53
N GLU A 76 -17.02 6.96 2.12
CA GLU A 76 -16.33 7.33 0.88
C GLU A 76 -14.81 7.30 1.11
N SER A 77 -13.99 7.09 0.05
CA SER A 77 -12.52 6.98 0.21
C SER A 77 -11.91 8.21 0.89
N TRP A 78 -12.38 9.40 0.54
CA TRP A 78 -11.87 10.62 1.17
C TRP A 78 -12.27 10.75 2.66
N GLU A 79 -13.37 10.12 3.08
CA GLU A 79 -13.78 10.08 4.48
C GLU A 79 -12.84 9.18 5.26
N PHE A 80 -12.50 8.02 4.71
CA PHE A 80 -11.49 7.14 5.28
C PHE A 80 -10.14 7.86 5.44
N ASP A 81 -9.68 8.62 4.44
CA ASP A 81 -8.40 9.35 4.50
C ASP A 81 -8.34 10.32 5.70
N VAL A 82 -9.40 11.10 5.93
CA VAL A 82 -9.45 12.06 7.03
C VAL A 82 -9.56 11.35 8.38
N LEU A 83 -10.45 10.36 8.49
CA LEU A 83 -10.66 9.62 9.73
C LEU A 83 -9.42 8.82 10.12
N THR A 84 -8.71 8.23 9.16
CA THR A 84 -7.48 7.47 9.43
C THR A 84 -6.32 8.39 9.80
N ALA A 85 -6.24 9.60 9.25
CA ALA A 85 -5.27 10.61 9.68
C ALA A 85 -5.47 10.98 11.16
N LEU A 86 -6.72 11.24 11.58
CA LEU A 86 -7.05 11.46 13.00
C LEU A 86 -6.78 10.23 13.86
N ARG A 87 -7.11 9.03 13.36
CA ARG A 87 -6.90 7.79 14.10
C ARG A 87 -5.42 7.52 14.37
N ARG A 88 -4.56 7.76 13.38
CA ARG A 88 -3.10 7.58 13.44
C ARG A 88 -2.38 8.66 14.24
N SER A 89 -3.02 9.79 14.52
CA SER A 89 -2.39 10.84 15.34
C SER A 89 -2.20 10.45 16.81
N GLY A 90 -2.77 9.32 17.25
CA GLY A 90 -2.78 8.89 18.64
C GLY A 90 -3.81 9.67 19.47
N ASP A 91 -4.05 9.21 20.70
CA ASP A 91 -4.98 9.85 21.64
C ASP A 91 -4.56 11.32 21.90
N PRO A 92 -5.48 12.30 21.88
CA PRO A 92 -6.95 12.19 21.84
C PRO A 92 -7.56 12.23 20.43
N TYR A 93 -6.86 11.73 19.40
CA TYR A 93 -7.28 11.63 17.99
C TYR A 93 -7.74 12.98 17.42
N THR A 94 -6.93 14.00 17.66
CA THR A 94 -7.25 15.39 17.40
C THR A 94 -6.17 16.04 16.54
N LEU A 95 -6.57 16.67 15.44
CA LEU A 95 -5.67 17.42 14.55
C LEU A 95 -6.27 18.77 14.17
N SER A 96 -5.42 19.74 13.85
CA SER A 96 -5.87 20.97 13.21
C SER A 96 -6.17 20.73 11.71
N PRO A 97 -7.03 21.52 11.07
CA PRO A 97 -7.26 21.46 9.62
C PRO A 97 -5.96 21.57 8.81
N GLY A 98 -5.03 22.43 9.26
CA GLY A 98 -3.72 22.57 8.63
C GLY A 98 -2.87 21.29 8.69
N ARG A 99 -2.94 20.52 9.78
CA ARG A 99 -2.32 19.19 9.85
C ARG A 99 -3.04 18.20 8.94
N LEU A 100 -4.37 18.15 8.98
CA LEU A 100 -5.15 17.24 8.13
C LEU A 100 -4.83 17.44 6.64
N LEU A 101 -4.62 18.67 6.19
CA LEU A 101 -4.20 18.96 4.82
C LEU A 101 -2.88 18.29 4.46
N ARG A 102 -1.88 18.40 5.33
CA ARG A 102 -0.56 17.78 5.14
C ARG A 102 -0.64 16.26 5.13
N GLU A 103 -1.47 15.70 6.01
CA GLU A 103 -1.61 14.23 6.16
C GLU A 103 -2.44 13.57 5.06
N THR A 104 -3.34 14.31 4.41
CA THR A 104 -4.27 13.77 3.39
C THR A 104 -3.96 14.25 1.97
N MET A 105 -2.94 15.11 1.79
CA MET A 105 -2.52 15.68 0.51
C MET A 105 -3.67 16.30 -0.32
N VAL A 106 -4.61 16.98 0.35
CA VAL A 106 -5.69 17.73 -0.32
C VAL A 106 -5.57 19.24 -0.06
N THR A 107 -6.29 20.05 -0.83
CA THR A 107 -6.25 21.51 -0.73
C THR A 107 -7.13 22.07 0.40
N SER A 108 -6.78 23.26 0.91
CA SER A 108 -7.40 23.89 2.10
C SER A 108 -8.91 24.07 2.01
N GLY A 109 -9.42 24.62 0.90
CA GLY A 109 -10.86 24.82 0.69
C GLY A 109 -11.64 23.49 0.68
N THR A 110 -11.00 22.42 0.21
CA THR A 110 -11.58 21.07 0.23
C THR A 110 -11.68 20.53 1.66
N MET A 111 -10.68 20.79 2.52
CA MET A 111 -10.66 20.22 3.87
C MET A 111 -11.76 20.78 4.78
N THR A 112 -12.04 22.08 4.75
CA THR A 112 -13.13 22.65 5.57
C THR A 112 -14.45 21.97 5.26
N ASN A 113 -14.79 21.87 3.96
CA ASN A 113 -15.99 21.18 3.50
C ASN A 113 -16.01 19.70 3.92
N ARG A 114 -14.89 19.00 3.80
CA ARG A 114 -14.76 17.59 4.24
C ARG A 114 -15.04 17.44 5.74
N VAL A 115 -14.46 18.31 6.57
CA VAL A 115 -14.71 18.30 8.01
C VAL A 115 -16.18 18.62 8.33
N ASP A 116 -16.80 19.57 7.62
CA ASP A 116 -18.23 19.88 7.79
C ASP A 116 -19.10 18.65 7.49
N ARG A 117 -18.84 17.95 6.38
CA ARG A 117 -19.57 16.74 5.99
C ARG A 117 -19.38 15.62 7.02
N LEU A 118 -18.17 15.41 7.52
CA LEU A 118 -17.87 14.39 8.54
C LEU A 118 -18.51 14.73 9.89
N ALA A 119 -18.56 16.01 10.25
CA ALA A 119 -19.23 16.48 11.47
C ALA A 119 -20.74 16.30 11.37
N ALA A 120 -21.34 16.61 10.22
CA ALA A 120 -22.76 16.36 9.95
C ALA A 120 -23.12 14.87 10.03
N LYS A 121 -22.19 13.97 9.67
CA LYS A 121 -22.32 12.52 9.84
C LYS A 121 -22.02 12.04 11.28
N GLY A 122 -21.57 12.92 12.17
CA GLY A 122 -21.21 12.58 13.56
C GLY A 122 -19.92 11.79 13.69
N PHE A 123 -19.06 11.75 12.67
CA PHE A 123 -17.78 11.03 12.70
C PHE A 123 -16.65 11.84 13.32
N VAL A 124 -16.75 13.16 13.27
CA VAL A 124 -15.82 14.08 13.92
C VAL A 124 -16.60 15.15 14.67
N GLU A 125 -15.93 15.82 15.60
CA GLU A 125 -16.42 17.05 16.24
C GLU A 125 -15.39 18.17 16.09
N ARG A 126 -15.89 19.41 16.08
CA ARG A 126 -15.06 20.61 16.06
C ARG A 126 -14.95 21.17 17.45
N LEU A 127 -13.72 21.46 17.87
CA LEU A 127 -13.41 22.02 19.18
C LEU A 127 -12.76 23.39 18.98
N PRO A 128 -13.09 24.40 19.80
CA PRO A 128 -12.34 25.64 19.79
C PRO A 128 -10.89 25.37 20.21
N ASP A 129 -9.94 26.05 19.56
CA ASP A 129 -8.57 26.07 20.02
C ASP A 129 -8.45 26.99 21.26
N PRO A 130 -8.05 26.47 22.43
CA PRO A 130 -7.93 27.29 23.63
C PRO A 130 -6.82 28.35 23.52
N ALA A 131 -5.85 28.19 22.61
CA ALA A 131 -4.75 29.13 22.40
C ALA A 131 -5.04 30.17 21.31
N ASP A 132 -5.97 29.90 20.40
CA ASP A 132 -6.37 30.81 19.33
C ASP A 132 -7.90 30.83 19.16
N ARG A 133 -8.52 31.98 19.44
CA ARG A 133 -9.97 32.18 19.28
C ARG A 133 -10.47 31.98 17.86
N ARG A 134 -9.58 32.00 16.86
CA ARG A 134 -9.89 31.70 15.44
C ARG A 134 -9.54 30.26 15.06
N GLY A 135 -8.82 29.54 15.89
CA GLY A 135 -8.41 28.16 15.67
C GLY A 135 -9.52 27.16 16.00
N VAL A 136 -9.56 26.07 15.22
CA VAL A 136 -10.46 24.94 15.45
C VAL A 136 -9.65 23.66 15.36
N PHE A 137 -9.85 22.76 16.32
CA PHE A 137 -9.40 21.38 16.27
C PHE A 137 -10.52 20.48 15.77
N VAL A 138 -10.13 19.43 15.06
CA VAL A 138 -11.01 18.36 14.60
C VAL A 138 -10.67 17.12 15.42
N ARG A 139 -11.64 16.57 16.13
CA ARG A 139 -11.49 15.37 16.95
C ARG A 139 -12.33 14.23 16.41
N LEU A 140 -11.75 13.03 16.35
CA LEU A 140 -12.46 11.82 15.98
C LEU A 140 -13.46 11.43 17.08
N THR A 141 -14.73 11.21 16.71
CA THR A 141 -15.73 10.72 17.67
C THR A 141 -15.60 9.21 17.85
N ARG A 142 -16.28 8.66 18.87
CA ARG A 142 -16.41 7.21 19.04
C ARG A 142 -17.03 6.54 17.80
N THR A 143 -18.06 7.15 17.21
CA THR A 143 -18.71 6.63 16.01
C THR A 143 -17.77 6.66 14.81
N GLY A 144 -17.04 7.76 14.60
CA GLY A 144 -16.05 7.86 13.53
C GLY A 144 -14.94 6.83 13.69
N ARG A 145 -14.47 6.62 14.93
CA ARG A 145 -13.48 5.60 15.26
C ARG A 145 -13.97 4.19 14.92
N THR A 146 -15.16 3.81 15.34
CA THR A 146 -15.72 2.48 15.02
C THR A 146 -15.80 2.25 13.52
N ARG A 147 -16.19 3.28 12.74
CA ARG A 147 -16.32 3.18 11.28
C ARG A 147 -14.97 3.03 10.59
N VAL A 148 -13.97 3.84 10.95
CA VAL A 148 -12.65 3.77 10.33
C VAL A 148 -11.88 2.51 10.72
N ASP A 149 -12.02 2.05 11.96
CA ASP A 149 -11.38 0.82 12.42
C ASP A 149 -11.94 -0.39 11.63
N ALA A 150 -13.27 -0.49 11.47
CA ALA A 150 -13.88 -1.56 10.65
C ALA A 150 -13.47 -1.49 9.17
N ALA A 151 -13.45 -0.29 8.58
CA ALA A 151 -13.01 -0.10 7.20
C ALA A 151 -11.54 -0.47 6.97
N LEU A 152 -10.67 -0.21 7.96
CA LEU A 152 -9.27 -0.61 7.92
C LEU A 152 -9.12 -2.13 8.01
N GLU A 153 -9.88 -2.80 8.87
CA GLU A 153 -9.89 -4.27 8.96
C GLU A 153 -10.29 -4.93 7.63
N ALA A 154 -11.35 -4.43 7.00
CA ALA A 154 -11.80 -4.91 5.69
C ALA A 154 -10.75 -4.66 4.59
N LEU A 155 -10.14 -3.47 4.57
CA LEU A 155 -9.06 -3.15 3.63
C LEU A 155 -7.90 -4.15 3.78
N LEU A 156 -7.44 -4.39 5.01
CA LEU A 156 -6.33 -5.30 5.26
C LEU A 156 -6.67 -6.74 4.89
N ALA A 157 -7.93 -7.18 5.04
CA ALA A 157 -8.35 -8.50 4.57
C ALA A 157 -8.26 -8.63 3.03
N GLN A 158 -8.68 -7.60 2.30
CA GLN A 158 -8.57 -7.55 0.84
C GLN A 158 -7.11 -7.49 0.38
N GLU A 159 -6.29 -6.63 0.98
CA GLU A 159 -4.87 -6.50 0.61
C GLU A 159 -4.07 -7.77 0.93
N ARG A 160 -4.39 -8.48 2.02
CA ARG A 160 -3.83 -9.82 2.29
C ARG A 160 -4.15 -10.81 1.19
N THR A 161 -5.36 -10.75 0.62
CA THR A 161 -5.77 -11.62 -0.50
C THR A 161 -4.99 -11.28 -1.77
N LEU A 162 -4.77 -9.99 -2.05
CA LEU A 162 -3.95 -9.55 -3.19
C LEU A 162 -2.49 -10.01 -3.07
N LEU A 163 -1.97 -10.15 -1.85
CA LEU A 163 -0.61 -10.60 -1.57
C LEU A 163 -0.51 -12.10 -1.22
N ALA A 164 -1.60 -12.87 -1.38
CA ALA A 164 -1.66 -14.26 -0.95
C ALA A 164 -0.72 -15.18 -1.74
N GLY A 165 -0.37 -14.80 -2.98
CA GLY A 165 0.58 -15.53 -3.82
C GLY A 165 2.05 -15.31 -3.47
N LEU A 166 2.36 -14.41 -2.51
CA LEU A 166 3.74 -14.11 -2.11
C LEU A 166 4.08 -14.74 -0.75
N THR A 167 5.32 -15.23 -0.62
CA THR A 167 5.89 -15.60 0.68
C THR A 167 6.18 -14.37 1.53
N ALA A 168 6.57 -14.56 2.80
CA ALA A 168 6.95 -13.44 3.67
C ALA A 168 8.18 -12.70 3.13
N ASP A 169 9.19 -13.44 2.65
CA ASP A 169 10.43 -12.87 2.12
C ASP A 169 10.19 -12.13 0.81
N GLN A 170 9.36 -12.67 -0.08
CA GLN A 170 8.96 -11.99 -1.32
C GLN A 170 8.21 -10.69 -1.04
N ARG A 171 7.31 -10.66 -0.03
CA ARG A 171 6.64 -9.41 0.38
C ARG A 171 7.63 -8.38 0.93
N TYR A 172 8.62 -8.83 1.71
CA TYR A 172 9.66 -7.96 2.26
C TYR A 172 10.56 -7.38 1.15
N GLU A 173 10.96 -8.22 0.20
CA GLU A 173 11.75 -7.81 -0.97
C GLU A 173 10.99 -6.80 -1.83
N LEU A 174 9.75 -7.13 -2.22
CA LEU A 174 8.89 -6.23 -2.99
C LEU A 174 8.72 -4.88 -2.29
N SER A 175 8.43 -4.90 -0.98
CA SER A 175 8.31 -3.67 -0.18
C SER A 175 9.61 -2.86 -0.18
N THR A 176 10.77 -3.52 -0.19
CA THR A 176 12.07 -2.85 -0.18
C THR A 176 12.38 -2.22 -1.53
N LEU A 177 12.12 -2.93 -2.63
CA LEU A 177 12.31 -2.42 -3.99
C LEU A 177 11.37 -1.24 -4.28
N LEU A 178 10.09 -1.35 -3.93
CA LEU A 178 9.12 -0.26 -4.12
C LEU A 178 9.49 0.98 -3.30
N ARG A 179 9.98 0.80 -2.06
CA ARG A 179 10.48 1.91 -1.24
C ARG A 179 11.63 2.64 -1.93
N THR A 180 12.55 1.92 -2.57
CA THR A 180 13.64 2.54 -3.35
C THR A 180 13.10 3.38 -4.51
N VAL A 181 12.07 2.89 -5.20
CA VAL A 181 11.42 3.61 -6.32
C VAL A 181 10.69 4.87 -5.84
N VAL A 182 10.02 4.82 -4.69
CA VAL A 182 9.18 5.92 -4.18
C VAL A 182 10.01 6.99 -3.44
N ALA A 183 11.11 6.61 -2.78
CA ALA A 183 11.91 7.51 -1.93
C ALA A 183 12.33 8.85 -2.57
N PRO A 184 12.65 8.94 -3.88
CA PRO A 184 12.94 10.22 -4.53
C PRO A 184 11.77 11.21 -4.47
N PHE A 185 10.52 10.75 -4.58
CA PHE A 185 9.32 11.60 -4.61
C PHE A 185 8.95 12.15 -3.22
N ASP A 186 9.21 11.38 -2.16
CA ASP A 186 8.94 11.80 -0.78
C ASP A 186 9.82 12.98 -0.35
N ARG A 187 11.01 13.11 -0.92
CA ARG A 187 11.95 14.21 -0.63
C ARG A 187 11.47 15.55 -1.20
N TYR A 188 10.60 15.54 -2.21
CA TYR A 188 10.02 16.75 -2.81
C TYR A 188 8.72 17.21 -2.12
N ASN A 189 8.18 16.40 -1.20
CA ASN A 189 6.95 16.69 -0.45
C ASN A 189 7.21 17.17 0.99
N ARG A 190 8.45 17.53 1.35
CA ARG A 190 8.79 18.19 2.62
C ARG A 190 8.94 19.69 2.48
#